data_AF-L9XQV9-F1
#
_entry.id   AF-L9XQV9-F1
#
_cell.length_a   1.000
_cell.length_b   1.000
_cell.length_c   1.000
_cell.angle_alpha   90.00
_cell.angle_beta   90.00
_cell.angle_gamma   90.00
#
_symmetry.space_group_name_H-M   'P 1'
#
loop_
_entity.id
_entity.type
_entity.pdbx_description
1 polymer ?
#
loop_
_entity_poly.entity_id
_entity_poly.type
_entity_poly.pdbx_seq_one_letter_code
_entity_poly.pdbx_strand_id
1 'polypeptide(L)'
;MEIGDVRQVTAGDCSDLYYVDTGMYETGGYGAVYVIDDDRPAIVDTGIGTNYERILAALEEIGIAPEELEVIAVTHIHLDHAGGAGYLAEACPNAEVYVHPIGTDHLADPSRLVAGTKAAVGDQWQYYVEPKPVPEDRIVEVEDGDAVDLGTHELRVHETPGHAPHQVVFEDPENDAVFTADAAGIWVPEREEIVETSPPSNFHLERCLEDVETLQKIDPDVLCYAHFGPRYVGDDAEAALEEYATVLEEWVRNVEAKRGELEDDEAVVDYFASRSDLGDAWGEHKAGAEAGMNVRGVLGYLDHRD
;
A
#
# COMPACT_ATOMS: atom_id res chain seq x y z
N MET A 1 -16.83 6.43 1.14
CA MET A 1 -16.29 6.87 2.44
C MET A 1 -15.82 8.30 2.25
N GLU A 2 -16.03 9.21 3.19
CA GLU A 2 -15.47 10.57 3.08
C GLU A 2 -14.04 10.59 3.62
N ILE A 3 -13.21 11.50 3.10
CA ILE A 3 -11.83 11.67 3.58
C ILE A 3 -11.82 11.99 5.07
N GLY A 4 -11.03 11.24 5.82
CA GLY A 4 -10.90 11.35 7.28
C GLY A 4 -11.97 10.60 8.06
N ASP A 5 -12.95 9.97 7.41
CA ASP A 5 -13.86 9.04 8.09
C ASP A 5 -13.04 7.91 8.73
N VAL A 6 -13.39 7.54 9.95
CA VAL A 6 -12.93 6.29 10.57
C VAL A 6 -14.02 5.25 10.38
N ARG A 7 -13.65 4.05 9.92
CA ARG A 7 -14.59 2.95 9.79
C ARG A 7 -14.04 1.70 10.43
N GLN A 8 -14.89 1.04 11.19
CA GLN A 8 -14.65 -0.34 11.60
C GLN A 8 -14.70 -1.22 10.35
N VAL A 9 -13.77 -2.15 10.23
CA VAL A 9 -13.84 -3.24 9.26
C VAL A 9 -14.91 -4.20 9.76
N THR A 10 -16.03 -4.26 9.03
CA THR A 10 -17.13 -5.20 9.33
C THR A 10 -17.19 -6.32 8.29
N ALA A 11 -16.10 -6.50 7.52
CA ALA A 11 -15.91 -7.65 6.64
C ALA A 11 -15.55 -8.85 7.53
N GLY A 12 -16.12 -10.03 7.26
CA GLY A 12 -15.94 -11.20 8.11
C GLY A 12 -16.44 -10.97 9.53
N ASP A 13 -15.69 -11.49 10.51
CA ASP A 13 -15.97 -11.38 11.94
C ASP A 13 -15.13 -10.30 12.65
N CYS A 14 -14.45 -9.41 11.89
CA CYS A 14 -13.58 -8.38 12.45
C CYS A 14 -14.32 -7.44 13.42
N SER A 15 -13.71 -7.17 14.58
CA SER A 15 -14.37 -6.41 15.65
C SER A 15 -13.52 -5.29 16.28
N ASP A 16 -12.21 -5.34 16.07
CA ASP A 16 -11.14 -4.50 16.64
C ASP A 16 -10.28 -3.86 15.54
N LEU A 17 -10.63 -4.09 14.28
CA LEU A 17 -9.96 -3.54 13.12
C LEU A 17 -10.71 -2.32 12.57
N TYR A 18 -9.97 -1.24 12.33
CA TYR A 18 -10.46 0.01 11.79
C TYR A 18 -9.60 0.47 10.62
N TYR A 19 -10.12 1.39 9.82
CA TYR A 19 -9.34 2.07 8.78
C TYR A 19 -9.82 3.51 8.60
N VAL A 20 -8.88 4.36 8.19
CA VAL A 20 -9.11 5.78 7.90
C VAL A 20 -8.70 6.11 6.47
N ASP A 21 -9.55 6.83 5.76
CA ASP A 21 -9.20 7.41 4.47
C ASP A 21 -8.32 8.64 4.73
N THR A 22 -7.04 8.52 4.39
CA THR A 22 -6.06 9.58 4.64
C THR A 22 -6.23 10.77 3.70
N GLY A 23 -7.08 10.69 2.67
CA GLY A 23 -7.22 11.69 1.61
C GLY A 23 -5.94 11.87 0.83
N MET A 24 -5.28 10.75 0.52
CA MET A 24 -4.06 10.70 -0.27
C MET A 24 -4.30 11.37 -1.63
N TYR A 25 -3.40 12.27 -2.05
CA TYR A 25 -3.54 13.09 -3.25
C TYR A 25 -4.80 13.99 -3.31
N GLU A 26 -5.42 14.26 -2.16
CA GLU A 26 -6.76 14.91 -2.09
C GLU A 26 -7.86 14.09 -2.78
N THR A 27 -7.64 12.78 -2.96
CA THR A 27 -8.57 11.84 -3.58
C THR A 27 -9.14 10.92 -2.50
N GLY A 28 -10.48 10.94 -2.37
CA GLY A 28 -11.18 10.01 -1.47
C GLY A 28 -11.21 8.61 -2.05
N GLY A 29 -11.19 7.60 -1.17
CA GLY A 29 -11.22 6.19 -1.57
C GLY A 29 -9.98 5.75 -2.35
N TYR A 30 -8.81 6.34 -2.07
CA TYR A 30 -7.55 5.96 -2.71
C TYR A 30 -6.47 5.50 -1.73
N GLY A 31 -6.40 6.03 -0.51
CA GLY A 31 -5.34 5.66 0.45
C GLY A 31 -5.88 5.46 1.86
N ALA A 32 -5.81 4.21 2.33
CA ALA A 32 -6.25 3.79 3.65
C ALA A 32 -5.05 3.53 4.58
N VAL A 33 -5.22 3.85 5.86
CA VAL A 33 -4.35 3.38 6.94
C VAL A 33 -5.22 2.60 7.91
N TYR A 34 -4.74 1.44 8.33
CA TYR A 34 -5.47 0.57 9.23
C TYR A 34 -5.03 0.78 10.67
N VAL A 35 -5.94 0.53 11.60
CA VAL A 35 -5.69 0.57 13.04
C VAL A 35 -6.25 -0.70 13.67
N ILE A 36 -5.43 -1.39 14.45
CA ILE A 36 -5.80 -2.57 15.23
C ILE A 36 -5.84 -2.15 16.70
N ASP A 37 -7.00 -2.28 17.33
CA ASP A 37 -7.22 -2.00 18.75
C ASP A 37 -7.02 -3.27 19.58
N ASP A 38 -5.84 -3.40 20.19
CA ASP A 38 -5.44 -4.54 21.04
C ASP A 38 -4.58 -4.05 22.21
N ASP A 39 -4.08 -4.96 23.05
CA ASP A 39 -3.20 -4.65 24.19
C ASP A 39 -1.98 -3.79 23.79
N ARG A 40 -1.44 -4.00 22.59
CA ARG A 40 -0.46 -3.13 21.93
C ARG A 40 -1.07 -2.56 20.64
N PRO A 41 -1.73 -1.39 20.70
CA PRO A 41 -2.36 -0.80 19.53
C PRO A 41 -1.38 -0.60 18.38
N ALA A 42 -1.83 -0.92 17.17
CA ALA A 42 -1.02 -0.92 15.97
C ALA A 42 -1.67 -0.14 14.84
N ILE A 43 -0.85 0.46 13.98
CA ILE A 43 -1.28 0.90 12.65
C ILE A 43 -0.51 0.17 11.56
N VAL A 44 -1.16 -0.05 10.43
CA VAL A 44 -0.53 -0.58 9.20
C VAL A 44 -0.53 0.51 8.14
N ASP A 45 0.68 0.84 7.67
CA ASP A 45 1.03 1.97 6.82
C ASP A 45 0.72 3.36 7.41
N THR A 46 1.18 4.41 6.71
CA THR A 46 1.24 5.78 7.24
C THR A 46 0.86 6.87 6.21
N GLY A 47 0.56 6.48 4.97
CA GLY A 47 0.21 7.42 3.91
C GLY A 47 1.38 8.28 3.42
N ILE A 48 1.05 9.30 2.62
CA ILE A 48 2.00 10.30 2.06
C ILE A 48 2.52 11.34 3.06
N GLY A 49 2.20 11.19 4.34
CA GLY A 49 2.61 12.09 5.43
C GLY A 49 1.84 13.42 5.52
N THR A 50 1.29 13.99 4.44
CA THR A 50 0.62 15.31 4.46
C THR A 50 -0.62 15.37 5.37
N ASN A 51 -1.24 14.23 5.65
CA ASN A 51 -2.47 14.13 6.43
C ASN A 51 -2.33 13.18 7.64
N TYR A 52 -1.12 13.03 8.20
CA TYR A 52 -0.89 12.13 9.34
C TYR A 52 -1.75 12.51 10.57
N GLU A 53 -2.16 13.78 10.70
CA GLU A 53 -3.08 14.21 11.75
C GLU A 53 -4.46 13.52 11.66
N ARG A 54 -4.88 13.05 10.47
CA ARG A 54 -6.12 12.26 10.34
C ARG A 54 -5.97 10.88 10.97
N ILE A 55 -4.78 10.28 10.91
CA ILE A 55 -4.48 9.01 11.58
C ILE A 55 -4.50 9.23 13.10
N LEU A 56 -3.91 10.33 13.60
CA LEU A 56 -3.97 10.68 15.02
C LEU A 56 -5.41 10.95 15.50
N ALA A 57 -6.23 11.63 14.69
CA ALA A 57 -7.64 11.82 14.99
C ALA A 57 -8.42 10.50 14.98
N ALA A 58 -8.07 9.57 14.09
CA ALA A 58 -8.67 8.25 14.04
C ALA A 58 -8.38 7.44 15.31
N LEU A 59 -7.13 7.45 15.77
CA LEU A 59 -6.72 6.87 17.05
C LEU A 59 -7.52 7.47 18.22
N GLU A 60 -7.66 8.80 18.27
CA GLU A 60 -8.45 9.46 19.32
C GLU A 60 -9.94 9.06 19.27
N GLU A 61 -10.53 8.93 18.07
CA GLU A 61 -11.94 8.55 17.89
C GLU A 61 -12.24 7.13 18.40
N ILE A 62 -11.32 6.18 18.19
CA ILE A 62 -11.44 4.79 18.68
C ILE A 62 -10.98 4.64 20.14
N GLY A 63 -10.41 5.70 20.74
CA GLY A 63 -10.07 5.74 22.16
C GLY A 63 -8.63 5.39 22.50
N ILE A 64 -7.73 5.39 21.51
CA ILE A 64 -6.28 5.17 21.67
C ILE A 64 -5.58 6.54 21.71
N ALA A 65 -4.95 6.86 22.84
CA ALA A 65 -4.11 8.06 22.93
C ALA A 65 -2.81 7.88 22.11
N PRO A 66 -2.19 8.97 21.61
CA PRO A 66 -0.92 8.86 20.89
C PRO A 66 0.20 8.17 21.66
N GLU A 67 0.23 8.31 22.99
CA GLU A 67 1.19 7.61 23.86
C GLU A 67 0.87 6.13 24.07
N GLU A 68 -0.33 5.66 23.73
CA GLU A 68 -0.75 4.26 23.82
C GLU A 68 -0.44 3.49 22.54
N LEU A 69 -0.24 4.16 21.39
CA LEU A 69 0.21 3.50 20.17
C LEU A 69 1.60 2.90 20.37
N GLU A 70 1.72 1.59 20.15
CA GLU A 70 2.96 0.83 20.34
C GLU A 70 3.59 0.35 19.02
N VAL A 71 2.80 0.19 17.95
CA VAL A 71 3.28 -0.42 16.70
C VAL A 71 2.89 0.43 15.49
N ILE A 72 3.88 0.76 14.65
CA ILE A 72 3.69 1.31 13.31
C ILE A 72 4.31 0.31 12.34
N ALA A 73 3.49 -0.55 11.75
CA ALA A 73 3.92 -1.55 10.78
C ALA A 73 3.88 -0.97 9.37
N VAL A 74 5.03 -0.88 8.71
CA VAL A 74 5.14 -0.35 7.34
C VAL A 74 5.29 -1.53 6.39
N THR A 75 4.36 -1.67 5.45
CA THR A 75 4.38 -2.76 4.45
C THR A 75 5.58 -2.64 3.54
N HIS A 76 5.90 -1.43 3.11
CA HIS A 76 7.08 -1.13 2.29
C HIS A 76 7.40 0.37 2.29
N ILE A 77 8.61 0.74 1.87
CA ILE A 77 9.14 2.11 2.02
C ILE A 77 8.77 3.10 0.90
N HIS A 78 7.85 2.75 -0.01
CA HIS A 78 7.33 3.78 -0.92
C HIS A 78 6.65 4.88 -0.10
N LEU A 79 6.79 6.14 -0.52
CA LEU A 79 6.44 7.27 0.33
C LEU A 79 4.93 7.47 0.49
N ASP A 80 4.10 6.79 -0.28
CA ASP A 80 2.66 6.65 -0.06
C ASP A 80 2.28 5.64 1.02
N HIS A 81 3.21 4.80 1.47
CA HIS A 81 3.02 3.87 2.59
C HIS A 81 3.80 4.33 3.83
N ALA A 82 5.04 4.78 3.64
CA ALA A 82 5.98 5.14 4.71
C ALA A 82 6.16 6.65 4.92
N GLY A 83 5.52 7.50 4.12
CA GLY A 83 5.76 8.96 4.14
C GLY A 83 5.39 9.63 5.47
N GLY A 84 4.42 9.07 6.19
CA GLY A 84 3.99 9.53 7.51
C GLY A 84 4.79 8.96 8.68
N ALA A 85 5.63 7.94 8.49
CA ALA A 85 6.25 7.18 9.58
C ALA A 85 7.02 8.04 10.58
N GLY A 86 7.88 8.96 10.11
CA GLY A 86 8.61 9.86 11.01
C GLY A 86 7.73 10.88 11.73
N TYR A 87 6.62 11.32 11.12
CA TYR A 87 5.67 12.23 11.77
C TYR A 87 4.89 11.50 12.88
N LEU A 88 4.43 10.28 12.61
CA LEU A 88 3.71 9.45 13.56
C LEU A 88 4.63 8.98 14.68
N ALA A 89 5.87 8.59 14.39
CA ALA A 89 6.85 8.27 15.42
C ALA A 89 7.09 9.48 16.35
N GLU A 90 7.23 10.69 15.82
CA GLU A 90 7.37 11.89 16.66
C GLU A 90 6.14 12.16 17.54
N ALA A 91 4.93 11.96 17.00
CA ALA A 91 3.67 12.21 17.70
C ALA A 91 3.28 11.12 18.71
N CYS A 92 3.67 9.87 18.45
CA CYS A 92 3.37 8.69 19.25
C CYS A 92 4.68 8.18 19.90
N PRO A 93 5.11 8.73 21.04
CA PRO A 93 6.48 8.57 21.53
C PRO A 93 6.87 7.14 21.94
N ASN A 94 5.89 6.26 22.18
CA ASN A 94 6.11 4.87 22.59
C ASN A 94 6.08 3.86 21.42
N ALA A 95 5.70 4.30 20.22
CA ALA A 95 5.58 3.39 19.08
C ALA A 95 6.94 2.94 18.52
N GLU A 96 7.07 1.67 18.18
CA GLU A 96 8.17 1.16 17.35
C GLU A 96 7.72 1.09 15.89
N VAL A 97 8.63 1.39 14.96
CA VAL A 97 8.36 1.35 13.52
C VAL A 97 8.95 0.07 12.94
N TYR A 98 8.08 -0.86 12.54
CA TYR A 98 8.44 -2.15 11.99
C TYR A 98 8.55 -2.05 10.47
N VAL A 99 9.68 -2.51 9.92
CA VAL A 99 9.97 -2.42 8.47
C VAL A 99 10.89 -3.56 8.03
N HIS A 100 10.79 -3.94 6.76
CA HIS A 100 11.76 -4.84 6.15
C HIS A 100 13.20 -4.25 6.23
N PRO A 101 14.27 -5.06 6.47
CA PRO A 101 15.65 -4.57 6.65
C PRO A 101 16.18 -3.66 5.55
N ILE A 102 15.77 -3.87 4.29
CA ILE A 102 16.13 -2.99 3.16
C ILE A 102 15.66 -1.54 3.40
N GLY A 103 14.58 -1.35 4.16
CA GLY A 103 13.98 -0.06 4.48
C GLY A 103 14.59 0.69 5.66
N THR A 104 15.35 0.01 6.53
CA THR A 104 15.88 0.57 7.79
C THR A 104 16.63 1.88 7.58
N ASP A 105 17.67 1.86 6.74
CA ASP A 105 18.51 3.04 6.45
C ASP A 105 17.68 4.16 5.79
N HIS A 106 16.65 3.80 5.04
CA HIS A 106 15.79 4.73 4.33
C HIS A 106 14.78 5.43 5.25
N LEU A 107 14.29 4.76 6.29
CA LEU A 107 13.48 5.41 7.33
C LEU A 107 14.33 6.31 8.24
N ALA A 108 15.56 5.90 8.55
CA ALA A 108 16.49 6.70 9.34
C ALA A 108 16.99 7.95 8.57
N ASP A 109 17.24 7.84 7.26
CA ASP A 109 17.57 8.94 6.36
C ASP A 109 16.76 8.85 5.04
N PRO A 110 15.63 9.55 4.93
CA PRO A 110 14.76 9.44 3.77
C PRO A 110 15.25 10.23 2.55
N SER A 111 16.42 10.89 2.61
CA SER A 111 16.90 11.74 1.52
C SER A 111 16.98 11.04 0.16
N ARG A 112 17.37 9.75 0.15
CA ARG A 112 17.40 8.92 -1.07
C ARG A 112 16.01 8.56 -1.58
N LEU A 113 15.09 8.21 -0.67
CA LEU A 113 13.70 7.92 -1.04
C LEU A 113 13.04 9.16 -1.65
N VAL A 114 13.19 10.33 -1.02
CA VAL A 114 12.65 11.59 -1.52
C VAL A 114 13.14 11.88 -2.94
N ALA A 115 14.43 11.68 -3.22
CA ALA A 115 14.97 11.88 -4.56
C ALA A 115 14.37 10.90 -5.59
N GLY A 116 14.24 9.62 -5.23
CA GLY A 116 13.63 8.58 -6.06
C GLY A 116 12.15 8.84 -6.35
N THR A 117 11.36 9.09 -5.31
CA THR A 117 9.91 9.37 -5.42
C THR A 117 9.66 10.61 -6.26
N LYS A 118 10.39 11.73 -6.06
CA LYS A 118 10.27 12.94 -6.91
C LYS A 118 10.45 12.63 -8.40
N ALA A 119 11.35 11.70 -8.74
CA ALA A 119 11.57 11.30 -10.13
C ALA A 119 10.45 10.41 -10.66
N ALA A 120 9.88 9.53 -9.83
CA ALA A 120 8.81 8.60 -10.23
C ALA A 120 7.45 9.28 -10.37
N VAL A 121 7.07 10.12 -9.40
CA VAL A 121 5.70 10.66 -9.29
C VAL A 121 5.52 12.02 -9.98
N GLY A 122 6.61 12.70 -10.33
CA GLY A 122 6.57 13.94 -11.09
C GLY A 122 5.78 15.07 -10.40
N ASP A 123 4.74 15.56 -11.05
CA ASP A 123 3.91 16.66 -10.54
C ASP A 123 3.04 16.27 -9.34
N GLN A 124 2.78 14.96 -9.14
CA GLN A 124 2.12 14.46 -7.94
C GLN A 124 2.91 14.76 -6.66
N TRP A 125 4.21 15.05 -6.77
CA TRP A 125 5.04 15.43 -5.60
C TRP A 125 4.44 16.61 -4.82
N GLN A 126 3.66 17.48 -5.47
CA GLN A 126 2.99 18.60 -4.80
C GLN A 126 2.05 18.19 -3.65
N TYR A 127 1.56 16.95 -3.66
CA TYR A 127 0.70 16.39 -2.61
C TYR A 127 1.48 15.79 -1.44
N TYR A 128 2.76 15.46 -1.65
CA TYR A 128 3.62 14.90 -0.61
C TYR A 128 4.14 15.99 0.33
N VAL A 129 4.43 15.58 1.56
CA VAL A 129 5.31 16.30 2.47
C VAL A 129 6.67 15.61 2.48
N GLU A 130 7.76 16.36 2.66
CA GLU A 130 9.04 15.69 2.89
C GLU A 130 8.96 14.87 4.20
N PRO A 131 9.23 13.55 4.15
CA PRO A 131 9.18 12.68 5.31
C PRO A 131 10.21 13.11 6.35
N LYS A 132 9.85 12.94 7.63
CA LYS A 132 10.79 13.07 8.75
C LYS A 132 11.57 11.76 8.92
N PRO A 133 12.83 11.81 9.38
CA PRO A 133 13.55 10.61 9.76
C PRO A 133 12.92 9.96 11.00
N VAL A 134 12.92 8.63 11.04
CA VAL A 134 12.59 7.85 12.24
C VAL A 134 13.88 7.66 13.06
N PRO A 135 13.87 7.84 14.40
CA PRO A 135 15.02 7.52 15.24
C PRO A 135 15.45 6.06 15.09
N GLU A 136 16.74 5.79 14.85
CA GLU A 136 17.27 4.45 14.62
C GLU A 136 16.93 3.46 15.74
N ASP A 137 16.88 3.93 16.99
CA ASP A 137 16.54 3.13 18.17
C ASP A 137 15.04 2.79 18.29
N ARG A 138 14.21 3.30 17.38
CA ARG A 138 12.79 2.98 17.26
C ARG A 138 12.43 2.20 16.01
N ILE A 139 13.41 1.87 15.16
CA ILE A 139 13.19 1.04 13.97
C ILE A 139 13.44 -0.41 14.37
N VAL A 140 12.47 -1.27 14.08
CA VAL A 140 12.54 -2.71 14.30
C VAL A 140 12.47 -3.41 12.95
N GLU A 141 13.46 -4.25 12.67
CA GLU A 141 13.51 -5.02 11.43
C GLU A 141 12.61 -6.25 11.52
N VAL A 142 11.88 -6.53 10.44
CA VAL A 142 11.05 -7.74 10.28
C VAL A 142 11.34 -8.45 8.95
N GLU A 143 11.47 -9.76 8.99
CA GLU A 143 11.74 -10.63 7.84
C GLU A 143 10.62 -11.68 7.66
N ASP A 144 10.64 -12.41 6.55
CA ASP A 144 9.70 -13.51 6.29
C ASP A 144 9.61 -14.50 7.47
N GLY A 145 8.39 -14.79 7.92
CA GLY A 145 8.10 -15.70 9.01
C GLY A 145 8.23 -15.12 10.43
N ASP A 146 8.60 -13.84 10.57
CA ASP A 146 8.49 -13.12 11.84
C ASP A 146 7.02 -12.87 12.22
N ALA A 147 6.79 -12.54 13.49
CA ALA A 147 5.49 -12.13 13.99
C ALA A 147 5.63 -10.95 14.95
N VAL A 148 4.84 -9.89 14.73
CA VAL A 148 4.72 -8.76 15.65
C VAL A 148 3.56 -9.04 16.61
N ASP A 149 3.90 -9.37 17.85
CA ASP A 149 2.92 -9.64 18.92
C ASP A 149 2.17 -8.36 19.30
N LEU A 150 0.84 -8.34 19.19
CA LEU A 150 -0.01 -7.23 19.61
C LEU A 150 -0.79 -7.53 20.90
N GLY A 151 -0.74 -8.77 21.39
CA GLY A 151 -1.53 -9.26 22.52
C GLY A 151 -2.45 -10.41 22.13
N THR A 152 -3.68 -10.08 21.75
CA THR A 152 -4.64 -11.04 21.20
C THR A 152 -4.32 -11.35 19.73
N HIS A 153 -3.98 -10.31 18.98
CA HIS A 153 -3.57 -10.33 17.60
C HIS A 153 -2.06 -10.51 17.47
N GLU A 154 -1.63 -11.00 16.31
CA GLU A 154 -0.25 -10.96 15.86
C GLU A 154 -0.22 -10.57 14.38
N LEU A 155 0.77 -9.79 13.96
CA LEU A 155 1.03 -9.53 12.54
C LEU A 155 2.10 -10.48 12.06
N ARG A 156 1.71 -11.57 11.39
CA ARG A 156 2.64 -12.51 10.74
C ARG A 156 3.14 -11.90 9.44
N VAL A 157 4.46 -11.91 9.28
CA VAL A 157 5.14 -11.24 8.18
C VAL A 157 5.39 -12.25 7.06
N HIS A 158 4.96 -11.90 5.85
CA HIS A 158 5.25 -12.67 4.63
C HIS A 158 5.91 -11.75 3.60
N GLU A 159 7.08 -12.13 3.11
CA GLU A 159 7.72 -11.38 2.04
C GLU A 159 6.93 -11.50 0.72
N THR A 160 6.66 -10.36 0.08
CA THR A 160 5.98 -10.27 -1.22
C THR A 160 6.72 -9.31 -2.15
N PRO A 161 7.92 -9.69 -2.62
CA PRO A 161 8.91 -8.77 -3.18
C PRO A 161 8.65 -8.34 -4.63
N GLY A 162 7.51 -8.70 -5.24
CA GLY A 162 7.24 -8.48 -6.65
C GLY A 162 6.97 -7.03 -7.04
N HIS A 163 6.19 -6.30 -6.22
CA HIS A 163 5.99 -4.86 -6.41
C HIS A 163 7.26 -4.07 -6.07
N ALA A 164 7.86 -4.39 -4.92
CA ALA A 164 9.11 -3.83 -4.48
C ALA A 164 9.88 -4.86 -3.64
N PRO A 165 11.22 -4.93 -3.74
CA PRO A 165 12.03 -5.95 -3.07
C PRO A 165 12.02 -5.88 -1.54
N HIS A 166 11.41 -4.84 -0.97
CA HIS A 166 11.29 -4.58 0.46
C HIS A 166 9.83 -4.59 0.91
N GLN A 167 8.93 -5.16 0.11
CA GLN A 167 7.53 -5.29 0.45
C GLN A 167 7.27 -6.57 1.24
N VAL A 168 6.50 -6.39 2.31
CA VAL A 168 5.89 -7.46 3.09
C VAL A 168 4.39 -7.24 3.15
N VAL A 169 3.65 -8.33 3.30
CA VAL A 169 2.25 -8.29 3.75
C VAL A 169 2.19 -8.76 5.19
N PHE A 170 1.17 -8.28 5.91
CA PHE A 170 0.91 -8.70 7.28
C PHE A 170 -0.38 -9.51 7.32
N GLU A 171 -0.31 -10.75 7.78
CA GLU A 171 -1.47 -11.58 8.11
C GLU A 171 -1.84 -11.34 9.58
N ASP A 172 -3.11 -11.06 9.83
CA ASP A 172 -3.73 -11.06 11.16
C ASP A 172 -4.67 -12.28 11.25
N PRO A 173 -4.22 -13.38 11.87
CA PRO A 173 -4.99 -14.63 11.91
C PRO A 173 -6.26 -14.54 12.76
N GLU A 174 -6.33 -13.63 13.74
CA GLU A 174 -7.51 -13.51 14.61
C GLU A 174 -8.66 -12.83 13.86
N ASN A 175 -8.33 -11.88 12.99
CA ASN A 175 -9.30 -11.24 12.09
C ASN A 175 -9.52 -12.01 10.77
N ASP A 176 -8.79 -13.10 10.53
CA ASP A 176 -8.75 -13.83 9.26
C ASP A 176 -8.54 -12.86 8.07
N ALA A 177 -7.55 -11.97 8.24
CA ALA A 177 -7.32 -10.84 7.36
C ALA A 177 -5.86 -10.74 6.94
N VAL A 178 -5.62 -10.21 5.73
CA VAL A 178 -4.29 -9.86 5.26
C VAL A 178 -4.25 -8.41 4.81
N PHE A 179 -3.32 -7.64 5.36
CA PHE A 179 -2.94 -6.32 4.86
C PHE A 179 -2.06 -6.50 3.62
N THR A 180 -2.67 -6.35 2.44
CA THR A 180 -2.10 -6.82 1.18
C THR A 180 -1.02 -5.92 0.60
N ALA A 181 -0.76 -4.75 1.22
CA ALA A 181 0.09 -3.73 0.62
C ALA A 181 -0.35 -3.47 -0.83
N ASP A 182 0.56 -3.63 -1.79
CA ASP A 182 0.28 -3.58 -3.22
C ASP A 182 0.36 -4.96 -3.90
N ALA A 183 0.44 -6.05 -3.13
CA ALA A 183 0.52 -7.42 -3.64
C ALA A 183 -0.81 -7.96 -4.20
N ALA A 184 -1.92 -7.25 -3.97
CA ALA A 184 -3.25 -7.60 -4.49
C ALA A 184 -3.85 -6.53 -5.43
N GLY A 185 -3.07 -5.48 -5.76
CA GLY A 185 -3.51 -4.37 -6.59
C GLY A 185 -4.21 -3.26 -5.82
N ILE A 186 -4.86 -2.35 -6.56
CA ILE A 186 -5.74 -1.31 -6.02
C ILE A 186 -7.17 -1.78 -6.24
N TRP A 187 -7.89 -2.14 -5.18
CA TRP A 187 -9.30 -2.50 -5.32
C TRP A 187 -10.10 -1.14 -5.43
N VAL A 188 -11.29 -1.10 -6.04
CA VAL A 188 -12.08 0.15 -6.23
C VAL A 188 -13.55 -0.15 -5.92
N PRO A 189 -14.14 0.34 -4.80
CA PRO A 189 -15.30 -0.31 -4.20
C PRO A 189 -16.58 0.13 -4.89
N GLU A 190 -16.59 1.36 -5.42
CA GLU A 190 -17.71 1.95 -6.13
C GLU A 190 -17.97 1.25 -7.47
N ARG A 191 -16.95 0.55 -7.98
CA ARG A 191 -16.99 -0.20 -9.23
C ARG A 191 -16.90 -1.70 -9.05
N GLU A 192 -16.57 -2.15 -7.84
CA GLU A 192 -16.30 -3.55 -7.52
C GLU A 192 -15.23 -4.15 -8.47
N GLU A 193 -14.13 -3.43 -8.70
CA GLU A 193 -13.05 -3.86 -9.60
C GLU A 193 -11.66 -3.76 -8.93
N ILE A 194 -10.73 -4.63 -9.32
CA ILE A 194 -9.29 -4.49 -8.99
C ILE A 194 -8.56 -3.89 -10.19
N VAL A 195 -7.65 -2.96 -9.93
CA VAL A 195 -6.73 -2.40 -10.93
C VAL A 195 -5.28 -2.67 -10.55
N GLU A 196 -4.41 -2.61 -11.55
CA GLU A 196 -3.00 -2.99 -11.44
C GLU A 196 -2.17 -2.12 -10.48
N THR A 197 -1.12 -2.71 -9.91
CA THR A 197 0.02 -2.00 -9.33
C THR A 197 1.30 -2.50 -10.01
N SER A 198 1.95 -1.59 -10.73
CA SER A 198 3.15 -1.81 -11.51
C SER A 198 4.04 -0.56 -11.60
N PRO A 199 4.25 0.21 -10.50
CA PRO A 199 5.06 1.41 -10.57
C PRO A 199 6.55 1.11 -10.80
N PRO A 200 7.32 2.07 -11.35
CA PRO A 200 8.77 1.94 -11.48
C PRO A 200 9.47 2.03 -10.11
N SER A 201 10.71 1.57 -9.96
CA SER A 201 11.56 0.89 -10.98
C SER A 201 11.66 -0.62 -10.79
N ASN A 202 11.03 -1.16 -9.76
CA ASN A 202 11.30 -2.53 -9.28
C ASN A 202 10.20 -3.54 -9.61
N PHE A 203 9.10 -3.10 -10.23
CA PHE A 203 8.02 -3.97 -10.67
C PHE A 203 8.55 -5.18 -11.46
N HIS A 204 8.10 -6.37 -11.08
CA HIS A 204 8.48 -7.62 -11.72
C HIS A 204 7.29 -8.57 -11.80
N LEU A 205 6.69 -8.71 -13.00
CA LEU A 205 5.45 -9.47 -13.20
C LEU A 205 5.50 -10.87 -12.58
N GLU A 206 6.52 -11.67 -12.89
CA GLU A 206 6.60 -13.05 -12.41
C GLU A 206 6.66 -13.13 -10.88
N ARG A 207 7.32 -12.18 -10.22
CA ARG A 207 7.36 -12.12 -8.75
C ARG A 207 6.04 -11.65 -8.18
N CYS A 208 5.36 -10.68 -8.82
CA CYS A 208 4.01 -10.30 -8.41
C CYS A 208 3.04 -11.50 -8.48
N LEU A 209 3.18 -12.37 -9.48
CA LEU A 209 2.38 -13.60 -9.55
C LEU A 209 2.75 -14.59 -8.43
N GLU A 210 4.04 -14.69 -8.06
CA GLU A 210 4.47 -15.46 -6.87
C GLU A 210 3.93 -14.85 -5.56
N ASP A 211 3.79 -13.53 -5.47
CA ASP A 211 3.17 -12.84 -4.33
C ASP A 211 1.68 -13.19 -4.23
N VAL A 212 0.97 -13.23 -5.37
CA VAL A 212 -0.43 -13.69 -5.43
C VAL A 212 -0.55 -15.13 -4.93
N GLU A 213 0.34 -16.02 -5.34
CA GLU A 213 0.36 -17.40 -4.81
C GLU A 213 0.64 -17.45 -3.30
N THR A 214 1.36 -16.48 -2.75
CA THR A 214 1.61 -16.37 -1.30
C THR A 214 0.32 -15.98 -0.58
N LEU A 215 -0.39 -14.97 -1.07
CA LEU A 215 -1.71 -14.60 -0.54
C LEU A 215 -2.73 -15.76 -0.64
N GLN A 216 -2.72 -16.51 -1.74
CA GLN A 216 -3.58 -17.69 -1.91
C GLN A 216 -3.27 -18.80 -0.90
N LYS A 217 -2.02 -18.92 -0.44
CA LYS A 217 -1.62 -19.93 0.57
C LYS A 217 -2.02 -19.51 1.99
N ILE A 218 -2.11 -18.21 2.25
CA ILE A 218 -2.63 -17.67 3.52
C ILE A 218 -4.13 -17.99 3.64
N ASP A 219 -4.85 -17.98 2.50
CA ASP A 219 -6.29 -18.29 2.41
C ASP A 219 -7.17 -17.39 3.32
N PRO A 220 -7.06 -16.04 3.22
CA PRO A 220 -7.75 -15.14 4.14
C PRO A 220 -9.21 -14.87 3.75
N ASP A 221 -10.08 -14.68 4.74
CA ASP A 221 -11.46 -14.24 4.52
C ASP A 221 -11.56 -12.75 4.14
N VAL A 222 -10.58 -11.93 4.55
CA VAL A 222 -10.56 -10.48 4.33
C VAL A 222 -9.25 -9.99 3.71
N LEU A 223 -9.34 -9.29 2.58
CA LEU A 223 -8.21 -8.57 1.98
C LEU A 223 -8.28 -7.10 2.36
N CYS A 224 -7.25 -6.60 3.04
CA CYS A 224 -7.11 -5.23 3.50
C CYS A 224 -6.14 -4.45 2.61
N TYR A 225 -6.67 -3.71 1.63
CA TYR A 225 -5.89 -2.97 0.65
C TYR A 225 -5.41 -1.62 1.20
N ALA A 226 -4.11 -1.36 1.09
CA ALA A 226 -3.54 -0.05 1.40
C ALA A 226 -4.15 1.05 0.53
N HIS A 227 -4.37 0.75 -0.75
CA HIS A 227 -5.02 1.67 -1.66
C HIS A 227 -6.51 1.44 -1.76
N PHE A 228 -7.24 1.61 -0.62
CA PHE A 228 -8.68 1.96 -0.48
C PHE A 228 -9.62 1.06 0.39
N GLY A 229 -9.12 0.12 1.19
CA GLY A 229 -9.91 -0.49 2.27
C GLY A 229 -10.23 -1.98 2.14
N PRO A 230 -11.05 -2.54 3.06
CA PRO A 230 -11.28 -3.99 3.17
C PRO A 230 -12.22 -4.57 2.10
N ARG A 231 -11.93 -5.80 1.65
CA ARG A 231 -12.81 -6.66 0.83
C ARG A 231 -13.03 -7.98 1.55
N TYR A 232 -14.28 -8.31 1.85
CA TYR A 232 -14.62 -9.68 2.25
C TYR A 232 -14.60 -10.58 1.02
N VAL A 233 -13.80 -11.64 1.06
CA VAL A 233 -13.69 -12.64 -0.01
C VAL A 233 -14.12 -14.03 0.45
N GLY A 234 -14.01 -14.35 1.74
CA GLY A 234 -14.44 -15.65 2.28
C GLY A 234 -13.84 -16.82 1.49
N ASP A 235 -14.67 -17.85 1.26
CA ASP A 235 -14.34 -19.01 0.40
C ASP A 235 -13.93 -18.66 -1.05
N ASP A 236 -14.10 -17.42 -1.52
CA ASP A 236 -13.74 -16.96 -2.87
C ASP A 236 -12.35 -16.29 -2.93
N ALA A 237 -11.53 -16.36 -1.87
CA ALA A 237 -10.19 -15.75 -1.81
C ALA A 237 -9.30 -16.11 -3.01
N GLU A 238 -9.22 -17.40 -3.37
CA GLU A 238 -8.45 -17.86 -4.53
C GLU A 238 -8.90 -17.18 -5.83
N ALA A 239 -10.22 -17.05 -6.03
CA ALA A 239 -10.78 -16.44 -7.23
C ALA A 239 -10.56 -14.92 -7.29
N ALA A 240 -10.65 -14.23 -6.16
CA ALA A 240 -10.36 -12.79 -6.08
C ALA A 240 -8.89 -12.47 -6.34
N LEU A 241 -7.98 -13.34 -5.89
CA LEU A 241 -6.55 -13.20 -6.13
C LEU A 241 -6.16 -13.57 -7.58
N GLU A 242 -6.81 -14.58 -8.17
CA GLU A 242 -6.68 -14.92 -9.60
C GLU A 242 -7.21 -13.81 -10.53
N GLU A 243 -8.26 -13.10 -10.09
CA GLU A 243 -8.75 -11.88 -10.77
C GLU A 243 -7.62 -10.85 -10.88
N TYR A 244 -6.92 -10.56 -9.78
CA TYR A 244 -5.80 -9.62 -9.79
C TYR A 244 -4.63 -10.10 -10.66
N ALA A 245 -4.24 -11.37 -10.57
CA ALA A 245 -3.21 -11.94 -11.45
C ALA A 245 -3.56 -11.74 -12.93
N THR A 246 -4.82 -11.98 -13.30
CA THR A 246 -5.32 -11.78 -14.66
C THR A 246 -5.23 -10.30 -15.07
N VAL A 247 -5.66 -9.37 -14.20
CA VAL A 247 -5.57 -7.92 -14.44
C VAL A 247 -4.12 -7.52 -14.72
N LEU A 248 -3.18 -7.97 -13.89
CA LEU A 248 -1.77 -7.61 -14.01
C LEU A 248 -1.13 -8.17 -15.30
N GLU A 249 -1.41 -9.43 -15.65
CA GLU A 249 -0.92 -10.00 -16.89
C GLU A 249 -1.50 -9.31 -18.13
N GLU A 250 -2.80 -9.02 -18.13
CA GLU A 250 -3.46 -8.31 -19.22
C GLU A 250 -2.93 -6.89 -19.37
N TRP A 251 -2.70 -6.20 -18.25
CA TRP A 251 -2.07 -4.89 -18.23
C TRP A 251 -0.70 -4.92 -18.91
N VAL A 252 0.19 -5.82 -18.50
CA VAL A 252 1.53 -5.96 -19.09
C VAL A 252 1.45 -6.27 -20.59
N ARG A 253 0.59 -7.23 -20.98
CA ARG A 253 0.36 -7.57 -22.40
C ARG A 253 -0.12 -6.37 -23.22
N ASN A 254 -1.01 -5.55 -22.66
CA ASN A 254 -1.55 -4.37 -23.33
C ASN A 254 -0.49 -3.28 -23.50
N VAL A 255 0.32 -3.01 -22.48
CA VAL A 255 1.43 -2.05 -22.56
C VAL A 255 2.47 -2.51 -23.57
N GLU A 256 2.87 -3.79 -23.54
CA GLU A 256 3.82 -4.36 -24.51
C GLU A 256 3.30 -4.23 -25.95
N ALA A 257 2.03 -4.56 -26.19
CA ALA A 257 1.42 -4.42 -27.51
C ALA A 257 1.46 -2.96 -28.00
N LYS A 258 1.14 -1.99 -27.13
CA LYS A 258 1.18 -0.56 -27.50
C LYS A 258 2.59 -0.04 -27.70
N ARG A 259 3.56 -0.51 -26.92
CA ARG A 259 4.99 -0.22 -27.16
C ARG A 259 5.45 -0.65 -28.55
N GLY A 260 4.91 -1.75 -29.09
CA GLY A 260 5.18 -2.20 -30.45
C GLY A 260 4.50 -1.40 -31.56
N GLU A 261 3.48 -0.59 -31.24
CA GLU A 261 2.69 0.20 -32.20
C GLU A 261 3.08 1.68 -32.25
N LEU A 262 3.52 2.23 -31.12
CA LEU A 262 3.77 3.66 -30.94
C LEU A 262 5.25 4.02 -31.13
N GLU A 263 5.53 5.32 -31.27
CA GLU A 263 6.85 5.79 -31.71
C GLU A 263 7.93 5.72 -30.64
N ASP A 264 7.56 5.96 -29.38
CA ASP A 264 8.43 5.90 -28.22
C ASP A 264 7.63 5.62 -26.94
N ASP A 265 8.36 5.39 -25.84
CA ASP A 265 7.81 5.06 -24.53
C ASP A 265 6.93 6.18 -23.95
N GLU A 266 7.21 7.45 -24.26
CA GLU A 266 6.38 8.57 -23.79
C GLU A 266 5.02 8.57 -24.50
N ALA A 267 4.98 8.26 -25.79
CA ALA A 267 3.72 8.09 -26.52
C ALA A 267 2.87 6.93 -25.95
N VAL A 268 3.49 5.87 -25.43
CA VAL A 268 2.79 4.78 -24.73
C VAL A 268 2.20 5.29 -23.41
N VAL A 269 2.99 6.00 -22.60
CA VAL A 269 2.53 6.61 -21.35
C VAL A 269 1.34 7.54 -21.60
N ASP A 270 1.47 8.46 -22.56
CA ASP A 270 0.40 9.39 -22.94
C ASP A 270 -0.86 8.64 -23.43
N TYR A 271 -0.70 7.54 -24.15
CA TYR A 271 -1.83 6.75 -24.66
C TYR A 271 -2.71 6.22 -23.53
N PHE A 272 -2.12 5.62 -22.49
CA PHE A 272 -2.87 5.07 -21.36
C PHE A 272 -3.32 6.17 -20.39
N ALA A 273 -2.46 7.14 -20.07
CA ALA A 273 -2.79 8.25 -19.18
C ALA A 273 -4.00 9.06 -19.68
N SER A 274 -4.13 9.27 -21.00
CA SER A 274 -5.27 10.00 -21.58
C SER A 274 -6.54 9.16 -21.74
N ARG A 275 -6.50 7.87 -21.37
CA ARG A 275 -7.58 6.89 -21.59
C ARG A 275 -7.98 6.13 -20.33
N SER A 276 -7.37 6.45 -19.18
CA SER A 276 -7.81 5.91 -17.91
C SER A 276 -9.31 6.18 -17.75
N ASP A 277 -10.07 5.13 -17.50
CA ASP A 277 -11.51 5.22 -17.31
C ASP A 277 -11.88 5.43 -15.85
N LEU A 278 -10.93 5.48 -14.92
CA LEU A 278 -11.08 5.72 -13.48
C LEU A 278 -11.33 7.20 -13.11
N GLY A 279 -11.61 8.05 -14.10
CA GLY A 279 -11.79 9.50 -13.91
C GLY A 279 -13.01 9.87 -13.07
N ASP A 280 -14.04 9.01 -13.03
CA ASP A 280 -15.20 9.13 -12.14
C ASP A 280 -14.88 8.75 -10.68
N ALA A 281 -13.98 7.79 -10.46
CA ALA A 281 -13.55 7.35 -9.13
C ALA A 281 -12.53 8.32 -8.49
N TRP A 282 -11.50 8.72 -9.25
CA TRP A 282 -10.35 9.46 -8.69
C TRP A 282 -10.16 10.86 -9.26
N GLY A 283 -10.95 11.25 -10.25
CA GLY A 283 -10.73 12.44 -11.05
C GLY A 283 -9.71 12.21 -12.16
N GLU A 284 -9.96 12.83 -13.32
CA GLU A 284 -9.15 12.68 -14.55
C GLU A 284 -7.64 12.82 -14.34
N HIS A 285 -7.22 13.77 -13.50
CA HIS A 285 -5.80 14.02 -13.26
C HIS A 285 -5.13 12.86 -12.52
N LYS A 286 -5.72 12.39 -11.41
CA LYS A 286 -5.13 11.28 -10.63
C LYS A 286 -5.24 9.97 -11.39
N ALA A 287 -6.38 9.70 -12.03
CA ALA A 287 -6.56 8.52 -12.88
C ALA A 287 -5.51 8.43 -14.00
N GLY A 288 -5.26 9.53 -14.70
CA GLY A 288 -4.22 9.59 -15.73
C GLY A 288 -2.79 9.50 -15.18
N ALA A 289 -2.51 10.16 -14.05
CA ALA A 289 -1.20 10.07 -13.39
C ALA A 289 -0.89 8.65 -12.91
N GLU A 290 -1.89 7.96 -12.36
CA GLU A 290 -1.81 6.57 -11.92
C GLU A 290 -1.48 5.63 -13.07
N ALA A 291 -2.29 5.69 -14.14
CA ALA A 291 -2.05 4.88 -15.34
C ALA A 291 -0.65 5.17 -15.92
N GLY A 292 -0.25 6.44 -15.99
CA GLY A 292 1.07 6.80 -16.49
C GLY A 292 2.22 6.28 -15.64
N MET A 293 2.07 6.22 -14.32
CA MET A 293 3.06 5.64 -13.42
C MET A 293 3.18 4.12 -13.64
N ASN A 294 2.06 3.42 -13.67
CA ASN A 294 1.99 1.97 -13.90
C ASN A 294 2.56 1.57 -15.28
N VAL A 295 2.30 2.35 -16.34
CA VAL A 295 2.93 2.12 -17.65
C VAL A 295 4.46 2.20 -17.55
N ARG A 296 5.00 3.21 -16.84
CA ARG A 296 6.46 3.38 -16.73
C ARG A 296 7.14 2.21 -16.03
N GLY A 297 6.51 1.61 -15.02
CA GLY A 297 7.09 0.43 -14.37
C GLY A 297 7.05 -0.80 -15.28
N VAL A 298 5.96 -1.02 -16.03
CA VAL A 298 5.92 -2.08 -17.05
C VAL A 298 6.98 -1.87 -18.14
N LEU A 299 7.17 -0.65 -18.64
CA LEU A 299 8.21 -0.36 -19.63
C LEU A 299 9.61 -0.67 -19.08
N GLY A 300 9.87 -0.30 -17.82
CA GLY A 300 11.10 -0.64 -17.12
C GLY A 300 11.31 -2.16 -16.96
N TYR A 301 10.25 -2.89 -16.62
CA TYR A 301 10.27 -4.35 -16.57
C TYR A 301 10.59 -4.96 -17.96
N LEU A 302 9.93 -4.48 -19.03
CA LEU A 302 10.15 -4.98 -20.39
C LEU A 302 11.58 -4.75 -20.90
N ASP A 303 12.26 -3.70 -20.43
CA ASP A 303 13.68 -3.44 -20.77
C ASP A 303 14.65 -4.46 -20.17
N HIS A 304 14.24 -5.13 -19.09
CA HIS A 304 15.07 -6.08 -18.34
C HIS A 304 14.54 -7.53 -18.43
N ARG A 305 13.47 -7.76 -19.19
CA ARG A 305 12.93 -9.10 -19.46
C ARG A 305 13.86 -9.82 -20.45
N ASP A 306 14.56 -10.84 -19.96
CA ASP A 306 15.49 -11.70 -20.71
C ASP A 306 14.85 -12.38 -21.95
#